data_AF-A0A673U0B9-F1
#
_entry.id   AF-A0A673U0B9-F1
#
_cell.length_a   1.000
_cell.length_b   1.000
_cell.length_c   1.000
_cell.angle_alpha   90.00
_cell.angle_beta   90.00
_cell.angle_gamma   90.00
#
_symmetry.space_group_name_H-M   'P 1'
#
loop_
_entity.id
_entity.type
_entity.pdbx_description
1 polymer ?
#
loop_
_entity_poly.entity_id
_entity_poly.type
_entity_poly.pdbx_seq_one_letter_code
_entity_poly.pdbx_strand_id
1 'polypeptide(L)'
;CRPQKCLLTISCFPTQASATVPSDAPSRGSLSSGADGPSGHSRLLDEEQARNFQDSIKRRIFYLSEQLRVEKASRDENIVSYLKLVSKADRHRAPHVRQVFEKVNQRASATIAQIERRLRRCHQKLQELEEGRRPKGLALKAESSPHPCRRPGEKAPFSEPPRPPSGKDTDLSDVVSHSPVASHFPALQPGKSSETRCVAQQAQQRSRLLWKMKEDLREVRELHLHLQVSYQSLKESCLRDLQVSLESLQEEKCRQASMEEQVNEHVQEHLDEICRLKQNLACAEEKMAYLSYERAKEIWEVMETFKNRISKLETLQRVTQLELAGSRRVRPQEFALWFVSLLLTLATILLACTCTVGAGPGLLLGSRLRACAALMLIGLGALAWQTWCALPAVGWQAWVPSRWSPHSRESEPPADGH
;
A
#
# COMPACT_ATOMS: atom_id res chain seq x y z
N CYS A 1 -6.43 -40.17 -8.71
CA CYS A 1 -6.50 -38.98 -7.81
C CYS A 1 -5.22 -38.18 -7.98
N ARG A 2 -5.28 -36.97 -8.53
CA ARG A 2 -4.11 -36.09 -8.69
C ARG A 2 -3.77 -35.44 -7.34
N PRO A 3 -2.50 -35.38 -6.92
CA PRO A 3 -2.13 -34.65 -5.73
C PRO A 3 -2.28 -33.14 -6.01
N GLN A 4 -2.97 -32.45 -5.11
CA GLN A 4 -3.13 -31.00 -5.16
C GLN A 4 -1.76 -30.33 -5.03
N LYS A 5 -1.38 -29.58 -6.07
CA LYS A 5 -0.30 -28.60 -5.99
C LYS A 5 -0.64 -27.58 -4.90
N CYS A 6 0.09 -27.62 -3.79
CA CYS A 6 0.14 -26.54 -2.82
C CYS A 6 0.96 -25.40 -3.44
N LEU A 7 0.29 -24.54 -4.21
CA LEU A 7 0.83 -23.24 -4.60
C LEU A 7 0.82 -22.33 -3.36
N LEU A 8 1.89 -22.37 -2.59
CA LEU A 8 2.28 -21.28 -1.71
C LEU A 8 3.02 -20.26 -2.57
N THR A 9 2.26 -19.35 -3.19
CA THR A 9 2.83 -18.17 -3.82
C THR A 9 3.38 -17.28 -2.70
N ILE A 10 4.65 -17.42 -2.38
CA ILE A 10 5.36 -16.47 -1.51
C ILE A 10 5.61 -15.22 -2.36
N SER A 11 4.66 -14.28 -2.31
CA SER A 11 4.87 -12.92 -2.82
C SER A 11 5.80 -12.18 -1.85
N CYS A 12 7.11 -12.33 -2.03
CA CYS A 12 8.10 -11.47 -1.38
C CYS A 12 8.08 -10.09 -2.04
N PHE A 13 7.36 -9.14 -1.45
CA PHE A 13 7.59 -7.72 -1.69
C PHE A 13 8.82 -7.29 -0.87
N PRO A 14 9.80 -6.58 -1.46
CA PRO A 14 10.88 -6.00 -0.70
C PRO A 14 10.33 -4.84 0.15
N THR A 15 10.38 -5.01 1.46
CA THR A 15 10.15 -3.93 2.41
C THR A 15 11.42 -3.08 2.43
N GLN A 16 11.41 -1.91 1.78
CA GLN A 16 12.47 -0.92 1.95
C GLN A 16 12.41 -0.39 3.38
N ALA A 17 13.36 -0.84 4.22
CA ALA A 17 13.65 -0.24 5.50
C ALA A 17 14.36 1.10 5.28
N SER A 18 13.65 2.22 5.48
CA SER A 18 14.27 3.53 5.69
C SER A 18 14.56 3.69 7.18
N ALA A 19 15.79 3.42 7.60
CA ALA A 19 16.29 3.82 8.89
C ALA A 19 16.75 5.28 8.81
N THR A 20 16.01 6.18 9.47
CA THR A 20 16.46 7.54 9.78
C THR A 20 17.14 7.50 11.15
N VAL A 21 18.43 7.85 11.21
CA VAL A 21 19.08 8.26 12.45
C VAL A 21 19.35 9.78 12.33
N PRO A 22 19.00 10.59 13.36
CA PRO A 22 19.27 12.01 13.35
C PRO A 22 20.70 12.30 13.81
N SER A 23 21.39 13.19 13.11
CA SER A 23 22.67 13.74 13.53
C SER A 23 22.43 15.01 14.35
N ASP A 24 22.76 14.99 15.63
CA ASP A 24 22.92 16.18 16.47
C ASP A 24 24.31 16.12 17.13
N ALA A 25 25.21 17.02 16.72
CA ALA A 25 26.06 17.79 17.61
C ALA A 25 26.91 18.84 16.83
N PRO A 26 27.16 20.02 17.41
CA PRO A 26 27.68 21.20 16.72
C PRO A 26 29.18 21.43 16.95
N SER A 27 29.87 22.08 16.00
CA SER A 27 31.14 22.77 16.26
C SER A 27 31.31 23.91 15.26
N ARG A 28 31.11 25.17 15.69
CA ARG A 28 32.18 26.17 15.92
C ARG A 28 33.25 26.12 14.80
N GLY A 29 33.39 27.10 13.92
CA GLY A 29 33.27 28.54 14.10
C GLY A 29 34.62 29.14 13.73
N SER A 30 34.73 29.74 12.55
CA SER A 30 35.84 30.62 12.18
C SER A 30 35.29 31.77 11.35
N LEU A 31 35.38 32.95 11.95
CA LEU A 31 35.13 34.24 11.34
C LEU A 31 36.20 34.51 10.27
N SER A 32 35.78 34.95 9.09
CA SER A 32 36.61 35.83 8.27
C SER A 32 35.76 37.01 7.82
N SER A 33 36.20 38.17 8.29
CA SER A 33 35.62 39.49 8.07
C SER A 33 36.10 40.03 6.73
N GLY A 34 35.16 40.40 5.86
CA GLY A 34 35.40 41.19 4.66
C GLY A 34 34.07 41.72 4.16
N ALA A 35 33.78 42.98 4.47
CA ALA A 35 32.61 43.68 3.98
C ALA A 35 32.68 43.82 2.45
N ASP A 36 31.62 43.41 1.74
CA ASP A 36 30.83 44.27 0.85
C ASP A 36 29.79 43.44 0.04
N GLY A 37 28.50 43.82 0.19
CA GLY A 37 27.41 43.48 -0.74
C GLY A 37 26.46 42.32 -0.37
N PRO A 38 25.26 42.59 0.20
CA PRO A 38 24.26 41.56 0.49
C PRO A 38 23.13 41.59 -0.55
N SER A 39 23.18 40.80 -1.63
CA SER A 39 21.90 40.43 -2.31
C SER A 39 21.96 39.21 -3.24
N GLY A 40 23.14 38.74 -3.66
CA GLY A 40 23.27 37.62 -4.60
C GLY A 40 23.22 36.24 -3.95
N HIS A 41 23.98 36.03 -2.87
CA HIS A 41 24.11 34.73 -2.21
C HIS A 41 22.83 34.25 -1.51
N SER A 42 22.00 35.18 -1.01
CA SER A 42 20.71 34.86 -0.39
C SER A 42 19.66 34.38 -1.40
N ARG A 43 19.69 34.87 -2.65
CA ARG A 43 18.79 34.39 -3.72
C ARG A 43 19.16 33.01 -4.26
N LEU A 44 20.46 32.71 -4.31
CA LEU A 44 20.97 31.41 -4.78
C LEU A 44 20.61 30.28 -3.79
N LEU A 45 20.77 30.54 -2.48
CA LEU A 45 20.35 29.62 -1.42
C LEU A 45 18.82 29.41 -1.40
N ASP A 46 18.03 30.45 -1.67
CA ASP A 46 16.56 30.37 -1.73
C ASP A 46 16.08 29.58 -2.97
N GLU A 47 16.73 29.77 -4.13
CA GLU A 47 16.50 28.97 -5.34
C GLU A 47 16.80 27.47 -5.14
N GLU A 48 17.92 27.17 -4.48
CA GLU A 48 18.36 25.81 -4.19
C GLU A 48 17.47 25.13 -3.16
N GLN A 49 17.06 25.86 -2.12
CA GLN A 49 16.09 25.38 -1.13
C GLN A 49 14.72 25.10 -1.76
N ALA A 50 14.26 25.95 -2.68
CA ALA A 50 13.03 25.73 -3.44
C ALA A 50 13.11 24.51 -4.36
N ARG A 51 14.25 24.27 -5.03
CA ARG A 51 14.49 23.07 -5.85
C ARG A 51 14.49 21.80 -4.99
N ASN A 52 15.22 21.82 -3.87
CA ASN A 52 15.26 20.72 -2.92
C ASN A 52 13.88 20.38 -2.33
N PHE A 53 13.07 21.40 -2.01
CA PHE A 53 11.71 21.21 -1.53
C PHE A 53 10.80 20.62 -2.61
N GLN A 54 10.88 21.12 -3.85
CA GLN A 54 10.14 20.58 -5.00
C GLN A 54 10.50 19.11 -5.25
N ASP A 55 11.78 18.75 -5.19
CA ASP A 55 12.25 17.38 -5.35
C ASP A 55 11.84 16.47 -4.19
N SER A 56 11.72 17.01 -2.98
CA SER A 56 11.14 16.27 -1.84
C SER A 56 9.67 15.93 -2.08
N ILE A 57 8.89 16.86 -2.65
CA ILE A 57 7.47 16.65 -2.96
C ILE A 57 7.31 15.66 -4.10
N LYS A 58 8.13 15.76 -5.17
CA LYS A 58 8.15 14.79 -6.27
C LYS A 58 8.47 13.38 -5.79
N ARG A 59 9.49 13.22 -4.94
CA ARG A 59 9.82 11.94 -4.30
C ARG A 59 8.64 11.41 -3.48
N ARG A 60 7.93 12.29 -2.75
CA ARG A 60 6.76 11.90 -1.97
C ARG A 60 5.58 11.47 -2.83
N ILE A 61 5.35 12.13 -3.97
CA ILE A 61 4.33 11.75 -4.96
C ILE A 61 4.64 10.37 -5.52
N PHE A 62 5.89 10.12 -5.93
CA PHE A 62 6.31 8.82 -6.44
C PHE A 62 6.05 7.72 -5.41
N TYR A 63 6.51 7.91 -4.17
CA TYR A 63 6.27 6.97 -3.07
C TYR A 63 4.79 6.70 -2.81
N LEU A 64 3.96 7.75 -2.72
CA LEU A 64 2.52 7.58 -2.46
C LEU A 64 1.80 6.93 -3.64
N SER A 65 2.23 7.19 -4.87
CA SER A 65 1.69 6.56 -6.08
C SER A 65 1.99 5.06 -6.10
N GLU A 66 3.21 4.69 -5.74
CA GLU A 66 3.63 3.30 -5.66
C GLU A 66 2.92 2.58 -4.52
N GLN A 67 2.79 3.22 -3.35
CA GLN A 67 2.00 2.70 -2.23
C GLN A 67 0.53 2.49 -2.62
N LEU A 68 -0.06 3.42 -3.39
CA LEU A 68 -1.42 3.28 -3.91
C LEU A 68 -1.56 2.09 -4.87
N ARG A 69 -0.57 1.88 -5.74
CA ARG A 69 -0.52 0.76 -6.68
C ARG A 69 -0.48 -0.57 -5.94
N VAL A 70 0.40 -0.71 -4.95
CA VAL A 70 0.54 -1.92 -4.13
C VAL A 70 -0.74 -2.20 -3.34
N GLU A 71 -1.32 -1.19 -2.69
CA GLU A 71 -2.54 -1.37 -1.89
C GLU A 71 -3.75 -1.77 -2.78
N LYS A 72 -3.88 -1.21 -3.98
CA LYS A 72 -4.90 -1.61 -4.96
C LYS A 72 -4.70 -3.05 -5.41
N ALA A 73 -3.46 -3.44 -5.74
CA ALA A 73 -3.14 -4.81 -6.13
C ALA A 73 -3.43 -5.82 -5.00
N SER A 74 -3.02 -5.51 -3.76
CA SER A 74 -3.31 -6.35 -2.59
C SER A 74 -4.82 -6.52 -2.35
N ARG A 75 -5.60 -5.45 -2.49
CA ARG A 75 -7.06 -5.52 -2.41
C ARG A 75 -7.64 -6.44 -3.50
N ASP A 76 -7.14 -6.33 -4.72
CA ASP A 76 -7.63 -7.14 -5.84
C ASP A 76 -7.27 -8.64 -5.66
N GLU A 77 -6.07 -8.95 -5.15
CA GLU A 77 -5.69 -10.31 -4.73
C GLU A 77 -6.57 -10.85 -3.59
N ASN A 78 -6.93 -10.00 -2.62
CA ASN A 78 -7.86 -10.34 -1.55
C ASN A 78 -9.27 -10.64 -2.10
N ILE A 79 -9.74 -9.89 -3.11
CA ILE A 79 -11.01 -10.16 -3.80
C ILE A 79 -10.98 -11.52 -4.48
N VAL A 80 -9.92 -11.83 -5.23
CA VAL A 80 -9.74 -13.14 -5.89
C VAL A 80 -9.72 -14.27 -4.86
N SER A 81 -8.99 -14.09 -3.76
CA SER A 81 -8.90 -15.06 -2.67
C SER A 81 -10.25 -15.28 -1.99
N TYR A 82 -11.02 -14.21 -1.77
CA TYR A 82 -12.39 -14.29 -1.24
C TYR A 82 -13.32 -15.07 -2.17
N LEU A 83 -13.32 -14.79 -3.48
CA LEU A 83 -14.14 -15.52 -4.45
C LEU A 83 -13.81 -17.04 -4.45
N LYS A 84 -12.54 -17.38 -4.29
CA LYS A 84 -12.08 -18.77 -4.16
C LYS A 84 -12.50 -19.42 -2.85
N LEU A 85 -12.52 -18.68 -1.74
CA LEU A 85 -12.99 -19.18 -0.44
C LEU A 85 -14.50 -19.39 -0.44
N VAL A 86 -15.26 -18.42 -0.95
CA VAL A 86 -16.73 -18.50 -1.02
C VAL A 86 -17.20 -19.62 -1.94
N SER A 87 -16.52 -19.85 -3.07
CA SER A 87 -16.88 -20.96 -3.97
C SER A 87 -16.65 -22.34 -3.36
N LYS A 88 -15.85 -22.45 -2.29
CA LYS A 88 -15.59 -23.69 -1.55
C LYS A 88 -16.29 -23.77 -0.20
N ALA A 89 -16.94 -22.69 0.24
CA ALA A 89 -17.54 -22.60 1.56
C ALA A 89 -18.98 -23.14 1.53
N ASP A 90 -19.31 -23.99 2.51
CA ASP A 90 -20.68 -24.46 2.71
C ASP A 90 -21.61 -23.32 3.12
N ARG A 91 -22.92 -23.53 2.95
CA ARG A 91 -23.98 -22.55 3.26
C ARG A 91 -23.88 -21.93 4.66
N HIS A 92 -23.39 -22.68 5.64
CA HIS A 92 -23.23 -22.20 7.02
C HIS A 92 -21.96 -21.37 7.24
N ARG A 93 -20.89 -21.57 6.45
CA ARG A 93 -19.60 -20.88 6.59
C ARG A 93 -19.49 -19.62 5.71
N ALA A 94 -20.26 -19.56 4.62
CA ALA A 94 -20.27 -18.44 3.69
C ALA A 94 -20.58 -17.06 4.34
N PRO A 95 -21.49 -16.92 5.32
CA PRO A 95 -21.74 -15.64 5.99
C PRO A 95 -20.52 -15.13 6.78
N HIS A 96 -19.80 -16.03 7.46
CA HIS A 96 -18.60 -15.66 8.22
C HIS A 96 -17.46 -15.23 7.29
N VAL A 97 -17.26 -15.95 6.18
CA VAL A 97 -16.28 -15.60 5.13
C VAL A 97 -16.56 -14.21 4.54
N ARG A 98 -17.84 -13.90 4.30
CA ARG A 98 -18.28 -12.56 3.86
C ARG A 98 -17.94 -11.47 4.87
N GLN A 99 -18.26 -11.70 6.14
CA GLN A 99 -18.02 -10.72 7.20
C GLN A 99 -16.52 -10.39 7.35
N VAL A 100 -15.66 -11.40 7.30
CA VAL A 100 -14.20 -11.20 7.37
C VAL A 100 -13.70 -10.41 6.15
N PHE A 101 -14.14 -10.78 4.94
CA PHE A 101 -13.78 -10.07 3.72
C PHE A 101 -14.23 -8.61 3.75
N GLU A 102 -15.46 -8.34 4.17
CA GLU A 102 -16.01 -7.00 4.23
C GLU A 102 -15.19 -6.10 5.17
N LYS A 103 -14.76 -6.63 6.32
CA LYS A 103 -13.87 -5.91 7.26
C LYS A 103 -12.49 -5.62 6.64
N VAL A 104 -11.91 -6.57 5.92
CA VAL A 104 -10.62 -6.39 5.22
C VAL A 104 -10.75 -5.37 4.09
N ASN A 105 -11.83 -5.45 3.31
CA ASN A 105 -12.11 -4.54 2.21
C ASN A 105 -12.41 -3.11 2.67
N GLN A 106 -13.12 -2.95 3.79
CA GLN A 106 -13.35 -1.65 4.42
C GLN A 106 -12.03 -0.99 4.84
N ARG A 107 -11.12 -1.76 5.46
CA ARG A 107 -9.78 -1.26 5.83
C ARG A 107 -8.96 -0.86 4.62
N ALA A 108 -8.88 -1.72 3.60
CA ALA A 108 -8.18 -1.42 2.36
C ALA A 108 -8.74 -0.17 1.66
N SER A 109 -10.08 -0.03 1.63
CA SER A 109 -10.74 1.14 1.04
C SER A 109 -10.44 2.43 1.80
N ALA A 110 -10.40 2.38 3.13
CA ALA A 110 -10.02 3.52 3.96
C ALA A 110 -8.55 3.94 3.73
N THR A 111 -7.63 2.97 3.67
CA THR A 111 -6.21 3.19 3.38
C THR A 111 -6.01 3.81 1.99
N ILE A 112 -6.63 3.24 0.95
CA ILE A 112 -6.60 3.75 -0.43
C ILE A 112 -7.10 5.20 -0.47
N ALA A 113 -8.25 5.49 0.16
CA ALA A 113 -8.80 6.85 0.20
C ALA A 113 -7.86 7.83 0.92
N GLN A 114 -7.19 7.40 1.98
CA GLN A 114 -6.20 8.22 2.69
C GLN A 114 -4.99 8.52 1.81
N ILE A 115 -4.44 7.51 1.12
CA ILE A 115 -3.30 7.68 0.20
C ILE A 115 -3.68 8.64 -0.93
N GLU A 116 -4.84 8.46 -1.56
CA GLU A 116 -5.33 9.34 -2.64
C GLU A 116 -5.50 10.80 -2.17
N ARG A 117 -6.00 11.04 -0.95
CA ARG A 117 -6.05 12.40 -0.37
C ARG A 117 -4.66 12.99 -0.15
N ARG A 118 -3.68 12.20 0.32
CA ARG A 118 -2.30 12.67 0.51
C ARG A 118 -1.63 12.99 -0.82
N LEU A 119 -1.87 12.18 -1.83
CA LEU A 119 -1.35 12.34 -3.18
C LEU A 119 -1.92 13.60 -3.84
N ARG A 120 -3.23 13.86 -3.72
CA ARG A 120 -3.86 15.13 -4.12
C ARG A 120 -3.21 16.34 -3.45
N ARG A 121 -2.97 16.28 -2.13
CA ARG A 121 -2.29 17.35 -1.39
C ARG A 121 -0.85 17.58 -1.85
N CYS A 122 -0.11 16.53 -2.19
CA CYS A 122 1.26 16.68 -2.70
C CYS A 122 1.27 17.29 -4.10
N HIS A 123 0.37 16.87 -5.00
CA HIS A 123 0.21 17.49 -6.32
C HIS A 123 -0.18 18.96 -6.22
N GLN A 124 -1.12 19.31 -5.33
CA GLN A 124 -1.52 20.70 -5.13
C GLN A 124 -0.33 21.57 -4.66
N LYS A 125 0.45 21.10 -3.68
CA LYS A 125 1.65 21.79 -3.22
C LYS A 125 2.71 21.95 -4.31
N LEU A 126 2.86 20.95 -5.18
CA LEU A 126 3.79 21.02 -6.30
C LEU A 126 3.35 22.08 -7.32
N GLN A 127 2.05 22.13 -7.61
CA GLN A 127 1.46 23.12 -8.51
C GLN A 127 1.59 24.55 -7.97
N GLU A 128 1.35 24.76 -6.67
CA GLU A 128 1.53 26.07 -6.01
C GLU A 128 2.98 26.59 -6.11
N LEU A 129 3.97 25.69 -6.01
CA LEU A 129 5.40 26.03 -6.20
C LEU A 129 5.76 26.36 -7.65
N GLU A 130 5.14 25.68 -8.61
CA GLU A 130 5.36 25.91 -10.05
C GLU A 130 4.69 27.21 -10.52
N GLU A 131 3.48 27.51 -10.03
CA GLU A 131 2.76 28.74 -10.33
C GLU A 131 3.44 29.97 -9.68
N GLY A 132 4.00 29.81 -8.48
CA GLY A 132 4.79 30.86 -7.82
C GLY A 132 6.10 31.21 -8.55
N ARG A 133 6.63 30.30 -9.37
CA ARG A 133 7.83 30.53 -10.19
C ARG A 133 7.56 31.18 -11.56
N ARG A 134 6.30 31.34 -11.97
CA ARG A 134 5.97 31.89 -13.30
C ARG A 134 5.98 33.44 -13.26
N PRO A 135 6.89 34.11 -13.98
CA PRO A 135 6.83 35.56 -14.12
C PRO A 135 5.57 35.94 -14.89
N LYS A 136 4.70 36.77 -14.29
CA LYS A 136 3.67 37.52 -15.04
C LYS A 136 4.38 38.57 -15.89
N GLY A 137 4.73 38.18 -17.11
CA GLY A 137 5.28 39.08 -18.11
C GLY A 137 5.26 38.42 -19.47
N LEU A 138 4.62 39.09 -20.44
CA LEU A 138 4.46 38.73 -21.86
C LEU A 138 3.28 37.80 -22.18
N ALA A 139 2.08 38.31 -21.90
CA ALA A 139 0.93 38.07 -22.79
C ALA A 139 1.10 38.95 -24.04
N LEU A 140 1.89 38.49 -25.01
CA LEU A 140 1.80 39.01 -26.36
C LEU A 140 0.61 38.35 -27.05
N LYS A 141 -0.38 39.20 -27.33
CA LYS A 141 -1.38 39.05 -28.39
C LYS A 141 -0.81 38.26 -29.58
N ALA A 142 -1.41 37.13 -29.87
CA ALA A 142 -1.46 36.57 -31.21
C ALA A 142 -2.91 36.14 -31.43
N GLU A 143 -3.53 36.80 -32.41
CA GLU A 143 -4.88 36.57 -32.88
C GLU A 143 -5.12 35.10 -33.24
N SER A 144 -6.28 34.58 -32.85
CA SER A 144 -7.17 33.85 -33.76
C SER A 144 -8.40 33.37 -33.01
N SER A 145 -9.52 34.06 -33.24
CA SER A 145 -10.85 33.48 -33.08
C SER A 145 -11.74 34.04 -34.18
N PRO A 146 -12.38 33.20 -35.00
CA PRO A 146 -13.56 33.61 -35.72
C PRO A 146 -14.80 33.30 -34.86
N HIS A 147 -15.53 34.38 -34.55
CA HIS A 147 -16.97 34.50 -34.33
C HIS A 147 -17.80 33.23 -34.05
N PRO A 148 -18.71 33.32 -33.07
CA PRO A 148 -20.09 33.62 -33.48
C PRO A 148 -20.85 34.49 -32.48
N CYS A 149 -21.69 35.41 -32.96
CA CYS A 149 -22.85 35.89 -32.20
C CYS A 149 -23.97 36.30 -33.15
N ARG A 150 -25.11 35.61 -33.05
CA ARG A 150 -26.40 36.10 -33.55
C ARG A 150 -27.34 36.27 -32.34
N ARG A 151 -27.85 37.51 -32.24
CA ARG A 151 -28.85 38.17 -31.36
C ARG A 151 -30.14 37.34 -31.10
N PRO A 152 -31.22 37.81 -30.39
CA PRO A 152 -31.55 39.18 -29.91
C PRO A 152 -32.36 39.38 -28.59
N GLY A 153 -32.40 40.63 -28.13
CA GLY A 153 -33.66 41.33 -27.74
C GLY A 153 -33.96 41.57 -26.25
N GLU A 154 -33.93 42.82 -25.76
CA GLU A 154 -35.12 43.70 -25.58
C GLU A 154 -34.80 45.04 -24.85
N LYS A 155 -35.22 46.14 -25.50
CA LYS A 155 -35.81 47.41 -25.02
C LYS A 155 -35.28 48.16 -23.76
N ALA A 156 -34.56 49.25 -24.04
CA ALA A 156 -34.68 50.69 -23.64
C ALA A 156 -35.77 51.17 -22.60
N PRO A 157 -35.81 52.45 -22.10
CA PRO A 157 -35.07 53.64 -22.58
C PRO A 157 -34.77 54.85 -21.61
N PHE A 158 -34.03 55.85 -22.17
CA PHE A 158 -34.00 57.33 -21.98
C PHE A 158 -33.66 58.04 -20.64
N SER A 159 -32.67 58.96 -20.64
CA SER A 159 -32.86 60.45 -20.68
C SER A 159 -31.53 61.23 -20.56
N GLU A 160 -31.53 62.46 -21.11
CA GLU A 160 -30.40 63.38 -21.42
C GLU A 160 -30.19 64.50 -20.33
N PRO A 161 -29.41 65.61 -20.51
CA PRO A 161 -28.27 66.09 -19.68
C PRO A 161 -28.59 67.40 -18.85
N PRO A 162 -27.67 68.17 -18.18
CA PRO A 162 -26.57 68.98 -18.75
C PRO A 162 -25.29 69.21 -17.85
N ARG A 163 -24.28 69.91 -18.41
CA ARG A 163 -22.95 70.36 -17.85
C ARG A 163 -23.06 71.69 -17.03
N PRO A 164 -21.97 72.41 -16.64
CA PRO A 164 -20.68 72.18 -15.91
C PRO A 164 -20.63 73.16 -14.69
N PRO A 165 -19.54 73.86 -14.22
CA PRO A 165 -18.07 73.80 -14.40
C PRO A 165 -17.22 74.00 -13.11
N SER A 166 -15.90 73.86 -13.24
CA SER A 166 -14.83 74.70 -12.64
C SER A 166 -13.53 73.90 -12.75
N GLY A 167 -12.60 74.20 -13.66
CA GLY A 167 -11.64 75.30 -13.56
C GLY A 167 -10.39 74.78 -12.83
N LYS A 168 -9.14 74.83 -13.29
CA LYS A 168 -8.38 75.55 -14.34
C LYS A 168 -7.15 74.65 -14.64
N ASP A 169 -6.68 74.40 -15.87
CA ASP A 169 -5.99 75.32 -16.82
C ASP A 169 -4.75 75.97 -16.18
N THR A 170 -3.51 75.99 -16.69
CA THR A 170 -2.85 75.69 -17.99
C THR A 170 -1.34 75.79 -17.63
N ASP A 171 -0.53 74.78 -17.86
CA ASP A 171 0.34 74.57 -19.04
C ASP A 171 1.49 75.58 -19.25
N LEU A 172 2.62 75.00 -19.69
CA LEU A 172 3.78 75.58 -20.40
C LEU A 172 4.76 76.51 -19.67
N SER A 173 6.03 76.11 -19.59
CA SER A 173 7.06 76.48 -20.58
C SER A 173 8.50 76.29 -20.09
N ASP A 174 9.35 75.84 -21.03
CA ASP A 174 10.80 76.00 -21.08
C ASP A 174 11.30 77.39 -20.66
N VAL A 175 12.35 77.42 -19.83
CA VAL A 175 13.24 78.59 -19.69
C VAL A 175 14.70 78.12 -19.54
N VAL A 176 15.44 78.25 -20.64
CA VAL A 176 16.87 78.56 -20.69
C VAL A 176 17.13 79.86 -19.95
N SER A 177 18.15 79.92 -19.08
CA SER A 177 18.75 81.15 -18.52
C SER A 177 19.76 80.83 -17.39
N HIS A 178 20.92 81.47 -17.17
CA HIS A 178 21.47 82.74 -17.66
C HIS A 178 23.02 82.72 -17.67
N SER A 179 23.60 83.29 -18.72
CA SER A 179 24.80 84.13 -18.64
C SER A 179 24.33 85.59 -18.69
N PRO A 180 24.89 86.51 -17.90
CA PRO A 180 24.75 87.94 -18.18
C PRO A 180 26.07 88.52 -18.69
N VAL A 181 26.05 88.92 -19.97
CA VAL A 181 26.91 89.98 -20.50
C VAL A 181 26.31 91.31 -20.04
N ALA A 182 26.97 91.97 -19.09
CA ALA A 182 26.75 93.36 -18.75
C ALA A 182 27.90 94.18 -19.36
N SER A 183 27.58 94.89 -20.43
CA SER A 183 28.37 95.93 -21.06
C SER A 183 28.21 97.23 -20.28
N HIS A 184 29.25 97.61 -19.52
CA HIS A 184 29.44 98.98 -19.05
C HIS A 184 30.82 99.48 -19.47
N PHE A 185 30.80 100.44 -20.39
CA PHE A 185 31.89 101.38 -20.63
C PHE A 185 32.10 102.27 -19.40
N PRO A 186 33.36 102.60 -19.10
CA PRO A 186 33.68 103.98 -18.82
C PRO A 186 34.76 104.48 -19.78
N ALA A 187 34.46 105.64 -20.36
CA ALA A 187 35.45 106.52 -20.94
C ALA A 187 36.43 106.97 -19.85
N LEU A 188 37.74 106.94 -20.12
CA LEU A 188 38.63 108.04 -19.77
C LEU A 188 39.98 107.93 -20.50
N GLN A 189 40.34 109.08 -21.04
CA GLN A 189 41.47 109.51 -21.86
C GLN A 189 42.88 109.09 -21.35
N PRO A 190 43.94 109.27 -22.17
CA PRO A 190 45.12 108.42 -22.22
C PRO A 190 46.22 108.93 -21.28
N GLY A 191 46.70 108.04 -20.41
CA GLY A 191 47.84 108.27 -19.54
C GLY A 191 48.87 107.16 -19.74
N LYS A 192 50.03 107.53 -20.27
CA LYS A 192 51.17 106.66 -20.55
C LYS A 192 51.67 105.91 -19.30
N SER A 193 52.20 104.71 -19.55
CA SER A 193 53.00 103.83 -18.69
C SER A 193 52.24 102.83 -17.78
N SER A 194 51.99 101.62 -18.30
CA SER A 194 52.13 100.31 -17.61
C SER A 194 51.50 99.14 -18.41
N GLU A 195 51.72 99.05 -19.74
CA GLU A 195 51.27 97.89 -20.55
C GLU A 195 51.93 96.56 -20.13
N THR A 196 53.04 96.60 -19.39
CA THR A 196 53.79 95.40 -19.00
C THR A 196 53.12 94.62 -17.84
N ARG A 197 52.24 95.23 -17.03
CA ARG A 197 51.71 94.60 -15.79
C ARG A 197 50.45 93.75 -16.02
N CYS A 198 49.57 94.14 -16.95
CA CYS A 198 48.32 93.42 -17.26
C CYS A 198 48.58 92.15 -18.09
N VAL A 199 49.51 92.23 -19.06
CA VAL A 199 49.95 91.09 -19.88
C VAL A 199 50.68 90.05 -19.02
N ALA A 200 51.48 90.49 -18.03
CA ALA A 200 52.16 89.60 -17.08
C ALA A 200 51.17 88.85 -16.17
N GLN A 201 50.13 89.53 -15.67
CA GLN A 201 49.11 88.91 -14.81
C GLN A 201 48.24 87.90 -15.57
N GLN A 202 47.88 88.19 -16.83
CA GLN A 202 47.15 87.27 -17.69
C GLN A 202 48.00 86.07 -18.13
N ALA A 203 49.30 86.28 -18.41
CA ALA A 203 50.24 85.19 -18.64
C ALA A 203 50.45 84.31 -17.40
N GLN A 204 50.44 84.90 -16.20
CA GLN A 204 50.54 84.18 -14.93
C GLN A 204 49.27 83.34 -14.62
N GLN A 205 48.09 83.82 -15.02
CA GLN A 205 46.83 83.10 -14.82
C GLN A 205 46.65 81.95 -15.84
N ARG A 206 47.04 82.17 -17.11
CA ARG A 206 47.09 81.13 -18.14
C ARG A 206 48.11 80.04 -17.80
N SER A 207 49.29 80.40 -17.32
CA SER A 207 50.30 79.42 -16.89
C SER A 207 49.83 78.59 -15.69
N ARG A 208 49.07 79.18 -14.75
CA ARG A 208 48.48 78.45 -13.61
C ARG A 208 47.40 77.45 -14.04
N LEU A 209 46.53 77.83 -14.98
CA LEU A 209 45.52 76.93 -15.57
C LEU A 209 46.16 75.78 -16.34
N LEU A 210 47.20 76.08 -17.13
CA LEU A 210 47.95 75.08 -17.90
C LEU A 210 48.66 74.10 -16.97
N TRP A 211 49.17 74.57 -15.83
CA TRP A 211 49.73 73.72 -14.78
C TRP A 211 48.68 72.77 -14.18
N LYS A 212 47.48 73.28 -13.85
CA LYS A 212 46.39 72.46 -13.30
C LYS A 212 45.93 71.39 -14.29
N MET A 213 45.71 71.77 -15.56
CA MET A 213 45.40 70.82 -16.63
C MET A 213 46.48 69.75 -16.80
N LYS A 214 47.77 70.12 -16.69
CA LYS A 214 48.88 69.18 -16.79
C LYS A 214 48.90 68.19 -15.62
N GLU A 215 48.53 68.65 -14.43
CA GLU A 215 48.41 67.79 -13.25
C GLU A 215 47.21 66.86 -13.36
N ASP A 216 46.04 67.37 -13.75
CA ASP A 216 44.85 66.57 -14.00
C ASP A 216 45.13 65.49 -15.08
N LEU A 217 45.86 65.84 -16.14
CA LEU A 217 46.26 64.89 -17.18
C LEU A 217 47.25 63.82 -16.65
N ARG A 218 48.07 64.18 -15.65
CA ARG A 218 48.95 63.24 -14.95
C ARG A 218 48.14 62.29 -14.09
N GLU A 219 47.20 62.81 -13.29
CA GLU A 219 46.30 62.00 -12.46
C GLU A 219 45.46 61.04 -13.31
N VAL A 220 44.90 61.50 -14.42
CA VAL A 220 44.14 60.64 -15.35
C VAL A 220 45.01 59.53 -15.93
N ARG A 221 46.29 59.80 -16.25
CA ARG A 221 47.23 58.77 -16.70
C ARG A 221 47.54 57.76 -15.61
N GLU A 222 47.78 58.23 -14.38
CA GLU A 222 48.01 57.38 -13.21
C GLU A 222 46.81 56.45 -12.97
N LEU A 223 45.59 57.00 -13.00
CA LEU A 223 44.35 56.24 -12.87
C LEU A 223 44.16 55.24 -14.01
N HIS A 224 44.52 55.61 -15.24
CA HIS A 224 44.45 54.70 -16.38
C HIS A 224 45.39 53.50 -16.21
N LEU A 225 46.64 53.75 -15.79
CA LEU A 225 47.63 52.71 -15.48
C LEU A 225 47.16 51.82 -14.32
N HIS A 226 46.66 52.41 -13.24
CA HIS A 226 46.14 51.68 -12.10
C HIS A 226 44.92 50.82 -12.48
N LEU A 227 43.97 51.39 -13.24
CA LEU A 227 42.80 50.67 -13.73
C LEU A 227 43.24 49.49 -14.63
N GLN A 228 44.20 49.69 -15.53
CA GLN A 228 44.74 48.64 -16.39
C GLN A 228 45.34 47.47 -15.58
N VAL A 229 46.14 47.78 -14.55
CA VAL A 229 46.72 46.75 -13.66
C VAL A 229 45.63 46.02 -12.87
N SER A 230 44.66 46.76 -12.32
CA SER A 230 43.54 46.16 -11.58
C SER A 230 42.66 45.26 -12.46
N TYR A 231 42.44 45.64 -13.72
CA TYR A 231 41.71 44.82 -14.69
C TYR A 231 42.45 43.51 -15.00
N GLN A 232 43.76 43.57 -15.21
CA GLN A 232 44.55 42.35 -15.44
C GLN A 232 44.57 41.44 -14.21
N SER A 233 44.75 42.02 -13.02
CA SER A 233 44.67 41.27 -11.76
C SER A 233 43.30 40.60 -11.57
N LEU A 234 42.21 41.31 -11.86
CA LEU A 234 40.86 40.76 -11.78
C LEU A 234 40.64 39.64 -12.79
N LYS A 235 41.11 39.82 -14.03
CA LYS A 235 41.05 38.81 -15.08
C LYS A 235 41.80 37.54 -14.69
N GLU A 236 43.02 37.67 -14.17
CA GLU A 236 43.83 36.55 -13.70
C GLU A 236 43.21 35.85 -12.49
N SER A 237 42.59 36.61 -11.57
CA SER A 237 41.81 36.03 -10.47
C SER A 237 40.63 35.22 -10.99
N CYS A 238 39.80 35.81 -11.86
CA CYS A 238 38.61 35.15 -12.40
C CYS A 238 38.97 33.87 -13.19
N LEU A 239 40.07 33.88 -13.94
CA LEU A 239 40.54 32.68 -14.65
C LEU A 239 41.01 31.59 -13.69
N ARG A 240 41.72 31.95 -12.61
CA ARG A 240 42.13 31.00 -11.56
C ARG A 240 40.92 30.42 -10.85
N ASP A 241 39.95 31.27 -10.48
CA ASP A 241 38.73 30.84 -9.78
C ASP A 241 37.89 29.90 -10.65
N LEU A 242 37.78 30.20 -11.96
CA LEU A 242 37.11 29.33 -12.92
C LEU A 242 37.83 27.98 -13.06
N GLN A 243 39.16 27.97 -13.11
CA GLN A 243 39.95 26.75 -13.18
C GLN A 243 39.75 25.87 -11.95
N VAL A 244 39.87 26.44 -10.74
CA VAL A 244 39.65 25.70 -9.49
C VAL A 244 38.21 25.17 -9.40
N SER A 245 37.22 25.96 -9.87
CA SER A 245 35.82 25.52 -9.91
C SER A 245 35.62 24.34 -10.87
N LEU A 246 36.28 24.34 -12.03
CA LEU A 246 36.26 23.23 -12.98
C LEU A 246 36.93 21.97 -12.42
N GLU A 247 38.08 22.11 -11.77
CA GLU A 247 38.81 21.01 -11.14
C GLU A 247 37.97 20.37 -10.02
N SER A 248 37.39 21.18 -9.12
CA SER A 248 36.51 20.67 -8.06
C SER A 248 35.24 19.99 -8.60
N LEU A 249 34.66 20.50 -9.69
CA LEU A 249 33.52 19.85 -10.35
C LEU A 249 33.91 18.51 -10.96
N GLN A 250 35.12 18.39 -11.50
CA GLN A 250 35.65 17.14 -12.04
C GLN A 250 35.90 16.13 -10.92
N GLU A 251 36.49 16.55 -9.80
CA GLU A 251 36.68 15.72 -8.61
C GLU A 251 35.34 15.18 -8.08
N GLU A 252 34.32 16.01 -7.96
CA GLU A 252 32.99 15.57 -7.53
C GLU A 252 32.33 14.62 -8.53
N LYS A 253 32.51 14.81 -9.84
CA LYS A 253 32.06 13.82 -10.84
C LYS A 253 32.76 12.47 -10.68
N CYS A 254 34.07 12.46 -10.43
CA CYS A 254 34.81 11.24 -10.18
C CYS A 254 34.35 10.56 -8.88
N ARG A 255 34.13 11.35 -7.82
CA ARG A 255 33.61 10.86 -6.54
C ARG A 255 32.22 10.26 -6.68
N GLN A 256 31.35 10.91 -7.43
CA GLN A 256 30.00 10.42 -7.74
C GLN A 256 30.08 9.08 -8.49
N ALA A 257 30.91 8.98 -9.53
CA ALA A 257 31.06 7.74 -10.30
C ALA A 257 31.56 6.57 -9.42
N SER A 258 32.54 6.84 -8.53
CA SER A 258 33.03 5.82 -7.60
C SER A 258 31.98 5.40 -6.56
N MET A 259 31.18 6.35 -6.04
CA MET A 259 30.07 6.03 -5.14
C MET A 259 28.99 5.20 -5.86
N GLU A 260 28.68 5.55 -7.11
CA GLU A 260 27.72 4.80 -7.93
C GLU A 260 28.19 3.36 -8.15
N GLU A 261 29.47 3.17 -8.45
CA GLU A 261 30.08 1.84 -8.58
C GLU A 261 29.98 1.04 -7.27
N GLN A 262 30.33 1.64 -6.13
CA GLN A 262 30.22 0.97 -4.83
C GLN A 262 28.77 0.57 -4.49
N VAL A 263 27.80 1.45 -4.75
CA VAL A 263 26.38 1.13 -4.53
C VAL A 263 25.95 0.01 -5.48
N ASN A 264 26.40 0.04 -6.72
CA ASN A 264 26.07 -0.98 -7.70
C ASN A 264 26.66 -2.35 -7.33
N GLU A 265 27.90 -2.41 -6.86
CA GLU A 265 28.52 -3.63 -6.31
C GLU A 265 27.72 -4.19 -5.13
N HIS A 266 27.34 -3.33 -4.17
CA HIS A 266 26.56 -3.78 -3.02
C HIS A 266 25.16 -4.27 -3.39
N VAL A 267 24.48 -3.58 -4.32
CA VAL A 267 23.18 -4.02 -4.84
C VAL A 267 23.33 -5.35 -5.57
N GLN A 268 24.38 -5.53 -6.36
CA GLN A 268 24.65 -6.77 -7.07
C GLN A 268 24.88 -7.93 -6.09
N GLU A 269 25.67 -7.72 -5.04
CA GLU A 269 25.88 -8.72 -3.98
C GLU A 269 24.57 -9.17 -3.33
N HIS A 270 23.69 -8.21 -2.98
CA HIS A 270 22.37 -8.54 -2.43
C HIS A 270 21.48 -9.29 -3.42
N LEU A 271 21.52 -8.92 -4.70
CA LEU A 271 20.77 -9.63 -5.74
C LEU A 271 21.25 -11.07 -5.89
N ASP A 272 22.56 -11.30 -5.85
CA ASP A 272 23.16 -12.62 -5.94
C ASP A 272 22.80 -13.47 -4.71
N GLU A 273 22.84 -12.89 -3.51
CA GLU A 273 22.43 -13.56 -2.27
C GLU A 273 20.94 -13.93 -2.30
N ILE A 274 20.07 -13.02 -2.77
CA ILE A 274 18.65 -13.30 -2.95
C ILE A 274 18.45 -14.44 -3.95
N CYS A 275 19.19 -14.47 -5.05
CA CYS A 275 19.12 -15.54 -6.04
C CYS A 275 19.54 -16.88 -5.44
N ARG A 276 20.64 -16.90 -4.68
CA ARG A 276 21.14 -18.09 -3.97
C ARG A 276 20.12 -18.61 -2.96
N LEU A 277 19.54 -17.72 -2.15
CA LEU A 277 18.50 -18.07 -1.18
C LEU A 277 17.23 -18.61 -1.86
N LYS A 278 16.79 -18.00 -2.97
CA LYS A 278 15.66 -18.50 -3.77
C LYS A 278 15.91 -19.91 -4.29
N GLN A 279 17.12 -20.18 -4.79
CA GLN A 279 17.47 -21.51 -5.29
C GLN A 279 17.51 -22.55 -4.16
N ASN A 280 18.07 -22.20 -3.00
CA ASN A 280 18.06 -23.06 -1.82
C ASN A 280 16.64 -23.34 -1.34
N LEU A 281 15.76 -22.34 -1.35
CA LEU A 281 14.35 -22.48 -0.99
C LEU A 281 13.63 -23.43 -1.97
N ALA A 282 13.83 -23.27 -3.28
CA ALA A 282 13.24 -24.15 -4.29
C ALA A 282 13.71 -25.60 -4.11
N CYS A 283 15.01 -25.82 -3.89
CA CYS A 283 15.56 -27.15 -3.62
C CYS A 283 14.96 -27.77 -2.34
N ALA A 284 14.82 -26.98 -1.27
CA ALA A 284 14.20 -27.44 -0.04
C ALA A 284 12.72 -27.76 -0.22
N GLU A 285 11.98 -26.96 -1.01
CA GLU A 285 10.59 -27.21 -1.35
C GLU A 285 10.43 -28.53 -2.11
N GLU A 286 11.24 -28.78 -3.13
CA GLU A 286 11.22 -30.04 -3.88
C GLU A 286 11.51 -31.24 -2.97
N LYS A 287 12.51 -31.12 -2.09
CA LYS A 287 12.85 -32.15 -1.11
C LYS A 287 11.68 -32.42 -0.15
N MET A 288 11.05 -31.37 0.37
CA MET A 288 9.89 -31.51 1.26
C MET A 288 8.69 -32.13 0.53
N ALA A 289 8.44 -31.71 -0.71
CA ALA A 289 7.37 -32.27 -1.54
C ALA A 289 7.60 -33.76 -1.80
N TYR A 290 8.83 -34.15 -2.15
CA TYR A 290 9.20 -35.55 -2.32
C TYR A 290 9.02 -36.37 -1.04
N LEU A 291 9.51 -35.88 0.10
CA LEU A 291 9.33 -36.55 1.40
C LEU A 291 7.86 -36.69 1.78
N SER A 292 7.04 -35.68 1.50
CA SER A 292 5.60 -35.75 1.74
C SER A 292 4.93 -36.83 0.88
N TYR A 293 5.37 -36.97 -0.39
CA TYR A 293 4.88 -37.99 -1.30
C TYR A 293 5.27 -39.40 -0.83
N GLU A 294 6.52 -39.63 -0.43
CA GLU A 294 6.96 -40.93 0.10
C GLU A 294 6.18 -41.31 1.37
N ARG A 295 6.00 -40.39 2.32
CA ARG A 295 5.17 -40.66 3.52
C ARG A 295 3.72 -41.01 3.17
N ALA A 296 3.14 -40.30 2.20
CA ALA A 296 1.79 -40.60 1.75
C ALA A 296 1.71 -41.96 1.04
N LYS A 297 2.74 -42.34 0.30
CA LYS A 297 2.86 -43.64 -0.36
C LYS A 297 2.97 -44.78 0.66
N GLU A 298 3.81 -44.65 1.69
CA GLU A 298 3.90 -45.63 2.78
C GLU A 298 2.54 -45.86 3.45
N ILE A 299 1.80 -44.78 3.75
CA ILE A 299 0.44 -44.86 4.32
C ILE A 299 -0.51 -45.57 3.34
N TRP A 300 -0.42 -45.25 2.04
CA TRP A 300 -1.26 -45.86 1.02
C TRP A 300 -0.99 -47.36 0.88
N GLU A 301 0.27 -47.78 0.93
CA GLU A 301 0.67 -49.19 0.90
C GLU A 301 0.09 -49.96 2.10
N VAL A 302 0.19 -49.39 3.31
CA VAL A 302 -0.42 -49.97 4.52
C VAL A 302 -1.94 -50.10 4.35
N MET A 303 -2.61 -49.07 3.84
CA MET A 303 -4.05 -49.09 3.58
C MET A 303 -4.43 -50.16 2.54
N GLU A 304 -3.61 -50.35 1.52
CA GLU A 304 -3.80 -51.39 0.50
C GLU A 304 -3.72 -52.79 1.12
N THR A 305 -2.80 -53.01 2.08
CA THR A 305 -2.75 -54.27 2.82
C THR A 305 -4.02 -54.49 3.65
N PHE A 306 -4.54 -53.46 4.33
CA PHE A 306 -5.81 -53.57 5.06
C PHE A 306 -6.97 -53.87 4.12
N LYS A 307 -7.06 -53.18 2.98
CA LYS A 307 -8.08 -53.42 1.95
C LYS A 307 -8.04 -54.86 1.45
N ASN A 308 -6.85 -55.39 1.16
CA ASN A 308 -6.68 -56.78 0.73
C ASN A 308 -7.03 -57.80 1.81
N ARG A 309 -6.78 -57.48 3.09
CA ARG A 309 -7.20 -58.35 4.21
C ARG A 309 -8.72 -58.35 4.36
N ILE A 310 -9.35 -57.19 4.28
CA ILE A 310 -10.82 -57.06 4.34
C ILE A 310 -11.46 -57.80 3.16
N SER A 311 -10.97 -57.63 1.94
CA SER A 311 -11.52 -58.34 0.77
C SER A 311 -11.38 -59.86 0.88
N LYS A 312 -10.27 -60.37 1.44
CA LYS A 312 -10.12 -61.80 1.76
C LYS A 312 -11.10 -62.29 2.82
N LEU A 313 -11.35 -61.49 3.86
CA LEU A 313 -12.35 -61.82 4.88
C LEU A 313 -13.76 -61.81 4.30
N GLU A 314 -14.06 -60.85 3.42
CA GLU A 314 -15.35 -60.77 2.73
C GLU A 314 -15.58 -61.95 1.78
N THR A 315 -14.56 -62.41 1.05
CA THR A 315 -14.68 -63.58 0.18
C THR A 315 -14.85 -64.86 1.01
N LEU A 316 -14.11 -65.03 2.09
CA LEU A 316 -14.32 -66.15 3.04
C LEU A 316 -15.75 -66.11 3.59
N GLN A 317 -16.21 -64.95 4.06
CA GLN A 317 -17.59 -64.79 4.54
C GLN A 317 -18.62 -65.14 3.47
N ARG A 318 -18.40 -64.75 2.20
CA ARG A 318 -19.29 -65.10 1.08
C ARG A 318 -19.28 -66.59 0.77
N VAL A 319 -18.12 -67.26 0.80
CA VAL A 319 -18.01 -68.71 0.55
C VAL A 319 -18.68 -69.49 1.69
N THR A 320 -18.42 -69.14 2.94
CA THR A 320 -19.08 -69.74 4.10
C THR A 320 -20.59 -69.47 4.07
N GLN A 321 -21.03 -68.26 3.66
CA GLN A 321 -22.45 -67.97 3.43
C GLN A 321 -23.03 -68.73 2.24
N LEU A 322 -22.27 -69.07 1.20
CA LEU A 322 -22.74 -69.84 0.04
C LEU A 322 -22.88 -71.33 0.39
N GLU A 323 -21.93 -71.88 1.15
CA GLU A 323 -21.96 -73.25 1.67
C GLU A 323 -23.05 -73.41 2.74
N LEU A 324 -23.18 -72.42 3.63
CA LEU A 324 -24.35 -72.33 4.48
C LEU A 324 -25.61 -72.05 3.66
N ALA A 325 -25.64 -71.22 2.61
CA ALA A 325 -26.83 -70.98 1.78
C ALA A 325 -27.30 -72.24 1.03
N GLY A 326 -26.37 -73.13 0.67
CA GLY A 326 -26.66 -74.49 0.21
C GLY A 326 -27.45 -75.30 1.24
N SER A 327 -27.14 -75.17 2.54
CA SER A 327 -27.91 -75.81 3.63
C SER A 327 -29.00 -74.92 4.30
N ARG A 328 -28.97 -73.60 4.06
CA ARG A 328 -29.79 -72.56 4.70
C ARG A 328 -30.96 -72.16 3.83
N ARG A 329 -31.06 -72.63 2.59
CA ARG A 329 -32.33 -72.58 1.86
C ARG A 329 -33.39 -73.52 2.46
N VAL A 330 -32.99 -74.53 3.22
CA VAL A 330 -33.89 -75.48 3.93
C VAL A 330 -34.21 -75.02 5.36
N ARG A 331 -33.27 -74.33 6.03
CA ARG A 331 -33.36 -74.04 7.48
C ARG A 331 -34.44 -73.04 7.94
N PRO A 332 -34.73 -71.89 7.29
CA PRO A 332 -35.78 -70.96 7.77
C PRO A 332 -37.20 -71.45 7.46
N GLN A 333 -37.36 -72.37 6.50
CA GLN A 333 -38.66 -72.93 6.13
C GLN A 333 -39.11 -74.02 7.12
N GLU A 334 -38.17 -74.80 7.66
CA GLU A 334 -38.43 -75.76 8.74
C GLU A 334 -38.83 -75.06 10.03
N PHE A 335 -38.08 -74.05 10.51
CA PHE A 335 -38.47 -73.34 11.74
C PHE A 335 -39.87 -72.72 11.64
N ALA A 336 -40.21 -72.07 10.51
CA ALA A 336 -41.55 -71.52 10.30
C ALA A 336 -42.66 -72.59 10.38
N LEU A 337 -42.43 -73.79 9.83
CA LEU A 337 -43.38 -74.91 9.91
C LEU A 337 -43.54 -75.45 11.34
N TRP A 338 -42.46 -75.45 12.14
CA TRP A 338 -42.52 -75.85 13.55
C TRP A 338 -43.28 -74.82 14.39
N PHE A 339 -43.06 -73.52 14.15
CA PHE A 339 -43.83 -72.46 14.80
C PHE A 339 -45.32 -72.50 14.42
N VAL A 340 -45.65 -72.76 13.15
CA VAL A 340 -47.04 -72.93 12.70
C VAL A 340 -47.67 -74.17 13.35
N SER A 341 -46.96 -75.28 13.42
CA SER A 341 -47.42 -76.51 14.10
C SER A 341 -47.65 -76.28 15.60
N LEU A 342 -46.74 -75.57 16.27
CA LEU A 342 -46.88 -75.20 17.67
C LEU A 342 -48.08 -74.28 17.92
N LEU A 343 -48.30 -73.28 17.05
CA LEU A 343 -49.48 -72.42 17.13
C LEU A 343 -50.78 -73.20 16.89
N LEU A 344 -50.77 -74.17 15.96
CA LEU A 344 -51.94 -74.99 15.65
C LEU A 344 -52.31 -75.92 16.81
N THR A 345 -51.33 -76.50 17.49
CA THR A 345 -51.56 -77.33 18.70
C THR A 345 -52.06 -76.51 19.89
N LEU A 346 -51.54 -75.31 20.08
CA LEU A 346 -52.07 -74.38 21.09
C LEU A 346 -53.51 -73.97 20.79
N ALA A 347 -53.83 -73.70 19.52
CA ALA A 347 -55.18 -73.35 19.10
C ALA A 347 -56.17 -74.50 19.29
N THR A 348 -55.80 -75.76 18.99
CA THR A 348 -56.66 -76.92 19.24
C THR A 348 -56.88 -77.17 20.72
N ILE A 349 -55.88 -76.97 21.57
CA ILE A 349 -56.03 -77.07 23.04
C ILE A 349 -56.97 -75.98 23.56
N LEU A 350 -56.80 -74.73 23.12
CA LEU A 350 -57.68 -73.62 23.51
C LEU A 350 -59.12 -73.82 23.03
N LEU A 351 -59.30 -74.32 21.81
CA LEU A 351 -60.61 -74.63 21.27
C LEU A 351 -61.27 -75.78 22.03
N ALA A 352 -60.54 -76.85 22.35
CA ALA A 352 -61.03 -77.95 23.17
C ALA A 352 -61.41 -77.48 24.58
N CYS A 353 -60.61 -76.61 25.20
CA CYS A 353 -60.91 -75.97 26.49
C CYS A 353 -62.19 -75.11 26.42
N THR A 354 -62.39 -74.40 25.31
CA THR A 354 -63.61 -73.59 25.11
C THR A 354 -64.83 -74.47 24.88
N CYS A 355 -64.68 -75.61 24.18
CA CYS A 355 -65.75 -76.58 23.94
C CYS A 355 -66.14 -77.36 25.21
N THR A 356 -65.18 -77.75 26.06
CA THR A 356 -65.49 -78.40 27.35
C THR A 356 -66.19 -77.45 28.32
N VAL A 357 -65.90 -76.15 28.23
CA VAL A 357 -66.60 -75.09 28.97
C VAL A 357 -67.99 -74.78 28.38
N GLY A 358 -68.20 -75.03 27.09
CA GLY A 358 -69.47 -74.80 26.38
C GLY A 358 -70.54 -75.89 26.54
N ALA A 359 -70.16 -77.11 26.97
CA ALA A 359 -71.07 -78.26 27.08
C ALA A 359 -71.51 -78.60 28.52
N GLY A 360 -71.14 -77.80 29.52
CA GLY A 360 -71.56 -78.00 30.91
C GLY A 360 -72.69 -77.05 31.32
N PRO A 361 -73.90 -77.54 31.67
CA PRO A 361 -74.94 -76.69 32.24
C PRO A 361 -74.66 -76.47 33.72
N GLY A 362 -73.94 -75.39 34.05
CA GLY A 362 -73.89 -74.83 35.39
C GLY A 362 -72.49 -74.60 35.94
N LEU A 363 -72.05 -73.34 35.95
CA LEU A 363 -71.26 -72.76 37.05
C LEU A 363 -71.25 -71.23 36.95
N LEU A 364 -72.31 -70.60 37.44
CA LEU A 364 -72.43 -69.13 37.58
C LEU A 364 -71.46 -68.53 38.64
N LEU A 365 -70.61 -69.34 39.28
CA LEU A 365 -69.46 -68.89 40.10
C LEU A 365 -68.12 -68.87 39.36
N GLY A 366 -68.07 -69.29 38.08
CA GLY A 366 -66.84 -69.40 37.31
C GLY A 366 -66.46 -68.18 36.46
N SER A 367 -67.32 -67.16 36.32
CA SER A 367 -67.01 -65.98 35.49
C SER A 367 -65.99 -65.06 36.14
N ARG A 368 -66.07 -64.88 37.46
CA ARG A 368 -65.14 -64.03 38.22
C ARG A 368 -63.77 -64.67 38.36
N LEU A 369 -63.69 -65.99 38.56
CA LEU A 369 -62.42 -66.70 38.64
C LEU A 369 -61.72 -66.76 37.27
N ARG A 370 -62.47 -66.97 36.18
CA ARG A 370 -61.92 -66.94 34.81
C ARG A 370 -61.47 -65.54 34.40
N ALA A 371 -62.22 -64.50 34.75
CA ALA A 371 -61.80 -63.12 34.55
C ALA A 371 -60.53 -62.79 35.37
N CYS A 372 -60.45 -63.22 36.63
CA CYS A 372 -59.25 -63.02 37.45
C CYS A 372 -58.03 -63.77 36.89
N ALA A 373 -58.19 -65.02 36.45
CA ALA A 373 -57.10 -65.78 35.84
C ALA A 373 -56.62 -65.16 34.51
N ALA A 374 -57.54 -64.66 33.68
CA ALA A 374 -57.20 -63.95 32.45
C ALA A 374 -56.47 -62.63 32.75
N LEU A 375 -56.91 -61.85 33.75
CA LEU A 375 -56.23 -60.63 34.17
C LEU A 375 -54.85 -60.90 34.77
N MET A 376 -54.68 -61.99 35.52
CA MET A 376 -53.36 -62.40 36.03
C MET A 376 -52.40 -62.79 34.91
N LEU A 377 -52.88 -63.51 33.89
CA LEU A 377 -52.07 -63.85 32.70
C LEU A 377 -51.68 -62.61 31.89
N ILE A 378 -52.61 -61.65 31.73
CA ILE A 378 -52.33 -60.38 31.06
C ILE A 378 -51.33 -59.55 31.88
N GLY A 379 -51.48 -59.51 33.21
CA GLY A 379 -50.55 -58.83 34.12
C GLY A 379 -49.15 -59.44 34.10
N LEU A 380 -49.04 -60.76 34.12
CA LEU A 380 -47.76 -61.49 33.97
C LEU A 380 -47.13 -61.27 32.60
N GLY A 381 -47.94 -61.24 31.52
CA GLY A 381 -47.47 -60.93 30.17
C GLY A 381 -46.96 -59.49 30.05
N ALA A 382 -47.64 -58.52 30.67
CA ALA A 382 -47.21 -57.13 30.71
C ALA A 382 -45.93 -56.96 31.55
N LEU A 383 -45.80 -57.68 32.67
CA LEU A 383 -44.57 -57.72 33.46
C LEU A 383 -43.41 -58.34 32.68
N ALA A 384 -43.64 -59.44 31.96
CA ALA A 384 -42.66 -60.07 31.09
C ALA A 384 -42.21 -59.12 29.95
N TRP A 385 -43.17 -58.42 29.34
CA TRP A 385 -42.89 -57.38 28.34
C TRP A 385 -42.10 -56.22 28.94
N GLN A 386 -42.45 -55.75 30.14
CA GLN A 386 -41.68 -54.72 30.83
C GLN A 386 -40.28 -55.21 31.20
N THR A 387 -40.10 -56.44 31.67
CA THR A 387 -38.75 -56.99 31.92
C THR A 387 -37.94 -57.15 30.64
N TRP A 388 -38.58 -57.43 29.51
CA TRP A 388 -37.92 -57.49 28.20
C TRP A 388 -37.55 -56.10 27.67
N CYS A 389 -38.41 -55.10 27.87
CA CYS A 389 -38.11 -53.70 27.54
C CYS A 389 -37.15 -53.03 28.52
N ALA A 390 -37.06 -53.52 29.76
CA ALA A 390 -36.18 -53.03 30.82
C ALA A 390 -34.84 -53.77 30.91
N LEU A 391 -34.64 -54.87 30.17
CA LEU A 391 -33.31 -55.37 29.82
C LEU A 391 -32.68 -54.30 28.91
N PRO A 392 -31.83 -53.40 29.45
CA PRO A 392 -31.26 -52.35 28.64
C PRO A 392 -30.30 -53.01 27.65
N ALA A 393 -29.92 -52.25 26.64
CA ALA A 393 -28.84 -52.51 25.70
C ALA A 393 -27.45 -52.71 26.38
N VAL A 394 -27.34 -53.63 27.34
CA VAL A 394 -26.15 -54.04 28.10
C VAL A 394 -25.59 -55.37 27.57
N GLY A 395 -26.23 -55.98 26.56
CA GLY A 395 -25.71 -57.17 25.87
C GLY A 395 -24.92 -56.89 24.57
N TRP A 396 -24.97 -55.67 24.02
CA TRP A 396 -24.34 -55.38 22.72
C TRP A 396 -22.92 -54.80 22.81
N GLN A 397 -22.56 -54.15 23.94
CA GLN A 397 -21.21 -53.61 24.16
C GLN A 397 -20.20 -54.66 24.66
N ALA A 398 -20.66 -55.85 25.11
CA ALA A 398 -19.78 -56.90 25.61
C ALA A 398 -19.19 -57.82 24.50
N TRP A 399 -19.61 -57.65 23.25
CA TRP A 399 -19.15 -58.44 22.09
C TRP A 399 -18.25 -57.65 21.11
N VAL A 400 -17.86 -56.42 21.44
CA VAL A 400 -16.84 -55.68 20.67
C VAL A 400 -15.48 -55.87 21.37
N PRO A 401 -14.49 -56.53 20.73
CA PRO A 401 -13.15 -56.62 21.30
C PRO A 401 -12.56 -55.23 21.53
N SER A 402 -12.01 -55.02 22.72
CA SER A 402 -11.50 -53.79 23.33
C SER A 402 -10.27 -53.15 22.65
N ARG A 403 -10.17 -53.15 21.31
CA ARG A 403 -9.01 -52.63 20.58
C ARG A 403 -9.24 -51.32 19.82
N TRP A 404 -10.24 -50.54 20.23
CA TRP A 404 -10.48 -49.19 19.69
C TRP A 404 -10.86 -48.23 20.83
N SER A 405 -9.86 -47.82 21.61
CA SER A 405 -9.96 -46.56 22.35
C SER A 405 -9.35 -45.47 21.46
N PRO A 406 -10.11 -44.43 21.05
CA PRO A 406 -9.53 -43.26 20.44
C PRO A 406 -8.73 -42.53 21.52
N HIS A 407 -7.42 -42.52 21.38
CA HIS A 407 -6.53 -41.73 22.22
C HIS A 407 -6.94 -40.25 22.12
N SER A 408 -7.35 -39.70 23.25
CA SER A 408 -7.51 -38.27 23.48
C SER A 408 -6.20 -37.58 23.15
N ARG A 409 -6.23 -36.72 22.13
CA ARG A 409 -5.14 -35.83 21.79
C ARG A 409 -5.14 -34.71 22.84
N GLU A 410 -4.38 -34.91 23.91
CA GLU A 410 -4.06 -33.83 24.84
C GLU A 410 -3.23 -32.78 24.14
N SER A 411 -3.61 -31.53 24.42
CA SER A 411 -3.05 -30.32 23.86
C SER A 411 -2.02 -29.82 24.85
N GLU A 412 -0.73 -29.81 24.50
CA GLU A 412 0.25 -28.99 25.24
C GLU A 412 0.13 -27.53 24.79
N PRO A 413 0.08 -26.57 25.72
CA PRO A 413 0.31 -25.15 25.42
C PRO A 413 1.82 -24.85 25.33
N PRO A 414 2.24 -23.86 24.54
CA PRO A 414 3.65 -23.48 24.48
C PRO A 414 4.07 -22.80 25.79
N ALA A 415 5.21 -23.24 26.31
CA ALA A 415 5.90 -22.62 27.43
C ALA A 415 6.46 -21.26 27.03
N ASP A 416 6.28 -20.28 27.93
CA ASP A 416 6.98 -19.02 27.96
C ASP A 416 8.50 -19.22 27.99
N GLY A 417 9.22 -18.42 27.19
CA GLY A 417 10.68 -18.31 27.20
C GLY A 417 11.05 -16.83 27.13
N HIS A 418 11.85 -16.42 28.12
CA HIS A 418 12.36 -15.08 28.43
C HIS A 418 12.99 -14.29 27.27
#